data_AF-A0A093ZLD3-F1
#
_entry.id   AF-A0A093ZLD3-F1
#
_cell.length_a   1.000
_cell.length_b   1.000
_cell.length_c   1.000
_cell.angle_alpha   90.00
_cell.angle_beta   90.00
_cell.angle_gamma   90.00
#
_symmetry.space_group_name_H-M   'P 1'
#
loop_
_entity.id
_entity.type
_entity.pdbx_description
1 polymer ?
#
loop_
_entity_poly.entity_id
_entity_poly.type
_entity_poly.pdbx_seq_one_letter_code
_entity_poly.pdbx_strand_id
1 'polypeptide(L)'
;MALLPTLQPRCFPTHPSTEPTPWSAAKETILTGPYDYLDSHPGKDIRSRLIGAFDAWLHVPAPALEIITRVVGMLHTASLLVDDVEDSSLLRRGLPVAHSIFGTAQTINSANYVYFLALQELFKLDELRDKEGGNGNGKPRGEAVRIYSEELINLHRGQGMDLYWRDTLTVPTEADYLEMVRNKTGGLFRLAVRLMQAESASTT
;
A
#
# COMPACT_ATOMS: atom_id res chain seq x y z
N MET A 1 -57.70 29.98 -41.58
CA MET A 1 -57.02 28.77 -41.07
C MET A 1 -55.60 28.74 -41.63
N ALA A 2 -54.66 29.43 -40.97
CA ALA A 2 -53.25 29.41 -41.36
C ALA A 2 -52.54 28.27 -40.62
N LEU A 3 -51.86 27.40 -41.38
CA LEU A 3 -51.07 26.28 -40.88
C LEU A 3 -49.81 26.80 -40.16
N LEU A 4 -49.54 26.30 -38.95
CA LEU A 4 -48.28 26.51 -38.22
C LEU A 4 -47.14 25.73 -38.91
N PRO A 5 -45.93 26.31 -39.06
CA PRO A 5 -44.78 25.60 -39.60
C PRO A 5 -44.19 24.64 -38.57
N THR A 6 -43.83 23.44 -39.02
CA THR A 6 -43.15 22.40 -38.26
C THR A 6 -41.73 22.84 -37.86
N LEU A 7 -41.44 22.84 -36.55
CA LEU A 7 -40.10 23.06 -36.01
C LEU A 7 -39.19 21.87 -36.40
N GLN A 8 -38.12 22.12 -37.16
CA GLN A 8 -37.06 21.14 -37.35
C GLN A 8 -36.20 21.01 -36.07
N PRO A 9 -35.79 19.79 -35.69
CA PRO A 9 -34.91 19.60 -34.54
C PRO A 9 -33.54 20.23 -34.82
N ARG A 10 -33.07 21.08 -33.90
CA ARG A 10 -31.72 21.65 -33.95
C ARG A 10 -30.70 20.51 -33.79
N CYS A 11 -29.86 20.31 -34.80
CA CYS A 11 -28.70 19.44 -34.69
C CYS A 11 -27.70 20.13 -33.73
N PHE A 12 -27.48 19.56 -32.55
CA PHE A 12 -26.41 20.00 -31.67
C PHE A 12 -25.07 19.58 -32.28
N PRO A 13 -24.05 20.46 -32.35
CA PRO A 13 -22.73 20.05 -32.78
C PRO A 13 -22.21 18.99 -31.80
N THR A 14 -21.87 17.81 -32.32
CA THR A 14 -21.20 16.77 -31.55
C THR A 14 -19.85 17.31 -31.10
N HIS A 15 -19.67 17.55 -29.81
CA HIS A 15 -18.35 17.81 -29.25
C HIS A 15 -17.43 16.66 -29.66
N PRO A 16 -16.22 16.93 -30.19
CA PRO A 16 -15.26 15.89 -30.46
C PRO A 16 -15.01 15.16 -29.14
N SER A 17 -15.21 13.84 -29.16
CA SER A 17 -14.86 12.95 -28.06
C SER A 17 -13.36 13.10 -27.80
N THR A 18 -13.00 13.93 -26.83
CA THR A 18 -11.63 14.01 -26.32
C THR A 18 -11.38 12.70 -25.59
N GLU A 19 -10.70 11.76 -26.24
CA GLU A 19 -10.16 10.61 -25.53
C GLU A 19 -9.31 11.11 -24.35
N PRO A 20 -9.43 10.50 -23.17
CA PRO A 20 -8.65 10.93 -22.02
C PRO A 20 -7.16 10.78 -22.33
N THR A 21 -6.43 11.91 -22.30
CA THR A 21 -4.97 11.93 -22.48
C THR A 21 -4.32 10.90 -21.54
N PRO A 22 -3.44 10.02 -22.02
CA PRO A 22 -2.88 8.95 -21.20
C PRO A 22 -2.08 9.50 -20.01
N TRP A 23 -1.99 8.67 -18.97
CA TRP A 23 -1.15 8.93 -17.81
C TRP A 23 0.34 8.90 -18.22
N SER A 24 1.11 9.95 -17.91
CA SER A 24 2.49 10.09 -18.37
C SER A 24 3.49 9.83 -17.25
N ALA A 25 4.70 9.39 -17.61
CA ALA A 25 5.79 9.16 -16.65
C ALA A 25 6.12 10.42 -15.81
N ALA A 26 6.02 11.61 -16.40
CA ALA A 26 6.22 12.86 -15.65
C ALA A 26 5.15 13.07 -14.57
N LYS A 27 3.89 12.68 -14.82
CA LYS A 27 2.81 12.74 -13.80
C LYS A 27 3.05 11.68 -12.71
N GLU A 28 3.54 10.50 -13.08
CA GLU A 28 3.92 9.47 -12.13
C GLU A 28 4.99 9.97 -11.16
N THR A 29 6.09 10.54 -11.68
CA THR A 29 7.17 11.12 -10.86
C THR A 29 6.68 12.22 -9.91
N ILE A 30 5.70 13.02 -10.32
CA ILE A 30 5.10 14.04 -9.45
C ILE A 30 4.35 13.37 -8.28
N LEU A 31 3.55 12.33 -8.56
CA LEU A 31 2.80 11.63 -7.50
C LEU A 31 3.70 10.85 -6.55
N THR A 32 4.79 10.24 -7.05
CA THR A 32 5.70 9.42 -6.24
C THR A 32 6.79 10.24 -5.57
N GLY A 33 6.96 11.53 -5.88
CA GLY A 33 8.02 12.38 -5.34
C GLY A 33 8.27 12.29 -3.82
N PRO A 34 7.23 12.41 -2.96
CA PRO A 34 7.39 12.21 -1.51
C PRO A 34 7.86 10.81 -1.11
N TYR A 35 7.37 9.77 -1.80
CA TYR A 35 7.78 8.38 -1.60
C TYR A 35 9.22 8.15 -2.03
N ASP A 36 9.58 8.55 -3.25
CA ASP A 36 10.92 8.38 -3.82
C ASP A 36 11.98 9.11 -2.98
N TYR A 37 11.62 10.29 -2.44
CA TYR A 37 12.46 11.01 -1.49
C TYR A 37 12.77 10.18 -0.24
N LEU A 38 11.77 9.54 0.38
CA LEU A 38 12.03 8.76 1.59
C LEU A 38 12.71 7.41 1.26
N ASP A 39 12.35 6.79 0.14
CA ASP A 39 12.88 5.50 -0.30
C ASP A 39 14.38 5.59 -0.64
N SER A 40 14.81 6.71 -1.22
CA SER A 40 16.23 6.98 -1.53
C SER A 40 17.14 7.14 -0.31
N HIS A 41 16.59 7.17 0.91
CA HIS A 41 17.35 7.28 2.16
C HIS A 41 17.14 6.05 3.06
N PRO A 42 17.63 4.86 2.67
CA PRO A 42 17.26 3.59 3.29
C PRO A 42 17.62 3.50 4.78
N GLY A 43 16.80 2.76 5.53
CA GLY A 43 17.01 2.50 6.95
C GLY A 43 17.92 1.29 7.20
N LYS A 44 17.76 0.66 8.38
CA LYS A 44 18.56 -0.50 8.82
C LYS A 44 18.22 -1.84 8.11
N ASP A 45 17.33 -1.80 7.11
CA ASP A 45 16.88 -2.94 6.31
C ASP A 45 16.52 -4.23 7.09
N ILE A 46 15.88 -4.07 8.26
CA ILE A 46 15.52 -5.20 9.14
C ILE A 46 14.50 -6.13 8.46
N ARG A 47 13.61 -5.60 7.62
CA ARG A 47 12.52 -6.37 7.00
C ARG A 47 13.03 -7.35 5.96
N SER A 48 13.92 -6.92 5.05
CA SER A 48 14.49 -7.81 4.04
C SER A 48 15.29 -8.94 4.68
N ARG A 49 16.04 -8.64 5.75
CA ARG A 49 16.75 -9.64 6.55
C ARG A 49 15.81 -10.64 7.22
N LEU A 50 14.68 -10.17 7.75
CA LEU A 50 13.67 -11.02 8.36
C LEU A 50 12.98 -11.91 7.32
N ILE A 51 12.62 -11.36 6.16
CA ILE A 51 12.09 -12.13 5.02
C ILE A 51 13.08 -13.23 4.63
N GLY A 52 14.36 -12.91 4.44
CA GLY A 52 15.39 -13.91 4.13
C GLY A 52 15.54 -14.99 5.21
N ALA A 53 15.39 -14.63 6.49
CA ALA A 53 15.42 -15.60 7.59
C ALA A 53 14.22 -16.55 7.57
N PHE A 54 13.01 -16.05 7.30
CA PHE A 54 11.82 -16.91 7.17
C PHE A 54 11.86 -17.76 5.91
N ASP A 55 12.46 -17.25 4.83
CA ASP A 55 12.57 -17.98 3.57
C ASP A 55 13.44 -19.24 3.68
N ALA A 56 14.41 -19.24 4.60
CA ALA A 56 15.19 -20.45 4.94
C ALA A 56 14.31 -21.62 5.43
N TRP A 57 13.09 -21.36 5.91
CA TRP A 57 12.10 -22.38 6.25
C TRP A 57 10.99 -22.51 5.21
N LEU A 58 10.51 -21.39 4.68
CA LEU A 58 9.33 -21.35 3.83
C LEU A 58 9.62 -21.67 2.35
N HIS A 59 10.87 -21.54 1.89
CA HIS A 59 11.27 -21.88 0.52
C HIS A 59 10.31 -21.29 -0.53
N VAL A 60 10.05 -19.99 -0.44
CA VAL A 60 9.12 -19.30 -1.34
C VAL A 60 9.74 -19.22 -2.73
N PRO A 61 8.97 -19.47 -3.82
CA PRO A 61 9.48 -19.28 -5.17
C PRO A 61 10.04 -17.87 -5.36
N ALA A 62 11.26 -17.75 -5.91
CA ALA A 62 11.97 -16.47 -6.02
C ALA A 62 11.13 -15.33 -6.65
N PRO A 63 10.35 -15.55 -7.74
CA PRO A 63 9.50 -14.51 -8.30
C PRO A 63 8.43 -14.00 -7.32
N ALA A 64 7.83 -14.89 -6.52
CA ALA A 64 6.86 -14.51 -5.49
C ALA A 64 7.54 -13.78 -4.33
N LEU A 65 8.72 -14.24 -3.90
CA LEU A 65 9.49 -13.61 -2.82
C LEU A 65 9.90 -12.17 -3.17
N GLU A 66 10.28 -11.91 -4.43
CA GLU A 66 10.58 -10.56 -4.92
C GLU A 66 9.35 -9.63 -4.84
N ILE A 67 8.19 -10.12 -5.26
CA ILE A 67 6.92 -9.37 -5.18
C ILE A 67 6.59 -9.05 -3.71
N ILE A 68 6.66 -10.06 -2.83
CA ILE A 68 6.37 -9.89 -1.40
C ILE A 68 7.33 -8.87 -0.77
N THR A 69 8.62 -8.97 -1.06
CA THR A 69 9.65 -8.05 -0.55
C THR A 69 9.37 -6.62 -1.00
N ARG A 70 9.03 -6.43 -2.29
CA ARG A 70 8.65 -5.12 -2.84
C ARG A 70 7.43 -4.55 -2.14
N VAL A 71 6.34 -5.32 -2.02
CA VAL A 71 5.10 -4.89 -1.38
C VAL A 71 5.33 -4.47 0.07
N VAL A 72 6.08 -5.27 0.83
CA VAL A 72 6.42 -4.94 2.23
C VAL A 72 7.27 -3.67 2.32
N GLY A 73 8.21 -3.47 1.40
CA GLY A 73 8.99 -2.23 1.28
C GLY A 73 8.12 -1.00 1.01
N MET A 74 7.24 -1.09 0.00
CA MET A 74 6.31 -0.03 -0.37
C MET A 74 5.41 0.38 0.80
N LEU A 75 4.78 -0.58 1.47
CA LEU A 75 3.92 -0.32 2.62
C LEU A 75 4.70 0.27 3.80
N HIS A 76 5.92 -0.18 4.03
CA HIS A 76 6.75 0.39 5.08
C HIS A 76 7.07 1.85 4.82
N THR A 77 7.55 2.19 3.63
CA THR A 77 7.91 3.57 3.28
C THR A 77 6.67 4.46 3.28
N ALA A 78 5.54 4.00 2.70
CA ALA A 78 4.29 4.74 2.70
C ALA A 78 3.74 4.99 4.12
N SER A 79 3.77 3.98 5.01
CA SER A 79 3.31 4.16 6.39
C SER A 79 4.17 5.15 7.17
N LEU A 80 5.48 5.20 6.94
CA LEU A 80 6.35 6.21 7.55
C LEU A 80 6.00 7.64 7.11
N LEU A 81 5.60 7.84 5.85
CA LEU A 81 5.18 9.16 5.37
C LEU A 81 3.92 9.65 6.10
N VAL A 82 2.95 8.75 6.31
CA VAL A 82 1.72 9.06 7.04
C VAL A 82 2.02 9.28 8.52
N ASP A 83 2.77 8.39 9.16
CA ASP A 83 3.15 8.47 10.58
C ASP A 83 3.92 9.77 10.88
N ASP A 84 4.88 10.15 10.04
CA ASP A 84 5.62 11.41 10.22
C ASP A 84 4.69 12.63 10.16
N VAL A 85 3.65 12.61 9.31
CA VAL A 85 2.62 13.67 9.26
C VAL A 85 1.74 13.65 10.51
N GLU A 86 1.24 12.48 10.90
CA GLU A 86 0.34 12.30 12.04
C GLU A 86 1.01 12.67 13.38
N ASP A 87 2.32 12.46 13.49
CA ASP A 87 3.14 12.82 14.65
C ASP A 87 3.74 14.23 14.58
N SER A 88 3.51 14.99 13.50
CA SER A 88 4.17 16.28 13.26
C SER A 88 5.70 16.19 13.41
N SER A 89 6.28 15.08 12.95
CA SER A 89 7.71 14.81 13.05
C SER A 89 8.52 15.87 12.29
N LEU A 90 9.70 16.23 12.80
CA LEU A 90 10.59 17.18 12.12
C LEU A 90 11.63 16.47 11.24
N LEU A 91 12.10 15.30 11.68
CA LEU A 91 13.18 14.56 11.03
C LEU A 91 12.85 13.08 10.92
N ARG A 92 13.29 12.46 9.82
CA ARG A 92 13.36 11.01 9.63
C ARG A 92 14.75 10.62 9.16
N ARG A 93 15.37 9.65 9.85
CA ARG A 93 16.72 9.14 9.53
C ARG A 93 17.77 10.26 9.47
N GLY A 94 17.58 11.31 10.29
CA GLY A 94 18.47 12.48 10.34
C GLY A 94 18.23 13.54 9.26
N LEU A 95 17.21 13.37 8.43
CA LEU A 95 16.88 14.26 7.31
C LEU A 95 15.48 14.89 7.51
N PRO A 96 15.17 16.03 6.87
CA PRO A 96 13.84 16.61 6.91
C PRO A 96 12.77 15.61 6.42
N VAL A 97 11.65 15.54 7.12
CA VAL A 97 10.49 14.72 6.72
C VAL A 97 9.92 15.18 5.37
N ALA A 98 9.36 14.26 4.59
CA ALA A 98 8.86 14.56 3.26
C ALA A 98 7.80 15.69 3.26
N HIS A 99 6.92 15.74 4.26
CA HIS A 99 5.88 16.76 4.33
C HIS A 99 6.41 18.17 4.58
N SER A 100 7.65 18.32 5.06
CA SER A 100 8.33 19.62 5.17
C SER A 100 8.87 20.13 3.82
N ILE A 101 9.07 19.23 2.84
CA ILE A 101 9.63 19.53 1.52
C ILE A 101 8.51 19.65 0.49
N PHE A 102 7.61 18.67 0.44
CA PHE A 102 6.55 18.55 -0.55
C PHE A 102 5.19 19.08 -0.05
N GLY A 103 5.08 19.34 1.25
CA GLY A 103 3.83 19.73 1.89
C GLY A 103 2.95 18.53 2.28
N THR A 104 2.22 18.68 3.38
CA THR A 104 1.37 17.65 3.98
C THR A 104 0.39 17.00 2.99
N ALA A 105 -0.30 17.80 2.18
CA ALA A 105 -1.30 17.29 1.25
C ALA A 105 -0.70 16.34 0.19
N GLN A 106 0.45 16.70 -0.39
CA GLN A 106 1.12 15.85 -1.37
C GLN A 106 1.68 14.59 -0.74
N THR A 107 2.25 14.70 0.46
CA THR A 107 2.78 13.55 1.20
C THR A 107 1.70 12.53 1.55
N ILE A 108 0.54 12.97 2.08
CA ILE A 108 -0.59 12.09 2.37
C ILE A 108 -1.09 11.41 1.08
N ASN A 109 -1.27 12.18 0.00
CA ASN A 109 -1.76 11.64 -1.26
C ASN A 109 -0.78 10.60 -1.85
N SER A 110 0.52 10.91 -1.84
CA SER A 110 1.57 10.01 -2.32
C SER A 110 1.61 8.70 -1.53
N ALA A 111 1.55 8.77 -0.20
CA ALA A 111 1.54 7.58 0.65
C ALA A 111 0.31 6.69 0.39
N ASN A 112 -0.88 7.30 0.34
CA ASN A 112 -2.12 6.56 0.04
C ASN A 112 -2.10 5.96 -1.37
N TYR A 113 -1.56 6.69 -2.34
CA TYR A 113 -1.37 6.19 -3.70
C TYR A 113 -0.50 4.94 -3.73
N VAL A 114 0.62 4.96 -3.00
CA VAL A 114 1.53 3.81 -2.89
C VAL A 114 0.89 2.61 -2.18
N TYR A 115 -0.02 2.80 -1.22
CA TYR A 115 -0.81 1.69 -0.68
C TYR A 115 -1.57 0.95 -1.79
N PHE A 116 -2.18 1.68 -2.72
CA PHE A 116 -2.90 1.05 -3.84
C PHE A 116 -1.96 0.45 -4.89
N LEU A 117 -0.79 1.04 -5.13
CA LEU A 117 0.24 0.41 -5.97
C LEU A 117 0.75 -0.91 -5.36
N ALA A 118 0.94 -0.94 -4.03
CA ALA A 118 1.34 -2.15 -3.32
C ALA A 118 0.26 -3.24 -3.42
N LEU A 119 -1.02 -2.86 -3.31
CA LEU A 119 -2.14 -3.77 -3.57
C LEU A 119 -2.13 -4.28 -5.02
N GLN A 120 -1.85 -3.41 -6.00
CA GLN A 120 -1.78 -3.79 -7.40
C GLN A 120 -0.67 -4.82 -7.66
N GLU A 121 0.49 -4.68 -7.03
CA GLU A 121 1.59 -5.64 -7.15
C GLU A 121 1.19 -7.05 -6.69
N LEU A 122 0.31 -7.19 -5.71
CA LEU A 122 -0.11 -8.50 -5.20
C LEU A 122 -0.91 -9.34 -6.22
N PHE A 123 -1.57 -8.72 -7.20
CA PHE A 123 -2.24 -9.47 -8.26
C PHE A 123 -1.27 -10.28 -9.11
N LYS A 124 0.00 -9.89 -9.17
CA LYS A 124 1.05 -10.64 -9.88
C LYS A 124 1.29 -12.02 -9.25
N LEU A 125 0.98 -12.22 -7.97
CA LEU A 125 1.06 -13.54 -7.33
C LEU A 125 0.02 -14.50 -7.93
N ASP A 126 -1.22 -14.05 -8.14
CA ASP A 126 -2.24 -14.85 -8.82
C ASP A 126 -1.84 -15.14 -10.29
N GLU A 127 -1.25 -14.17 -10.99
CA GLU A 127 -0.75 -14.37 -12.36
C GLU A 127 0.39 -15.38 -12.46
N LEU A 128 1.30 -15.42 -11.48
CA LEU A 128 2.37 -16.42 -11.40
C LEU A 128 1.78 -17.82 -11.25
N ARG A 129 0.79 -17.97 -10.37
CA ARG A 129 0.09 -19.23 -10.12
C ARG A 129 -0.70 -19.72 -11.35
N ASP A 130 -1.32 -18.81 -12.10
CA ASP A 130 -2.03 -19.12 -13.34
C ASP A 130 -1.06 -19.70 -14.40
N LYS A 131 0.16 -19.15 -14.51
CA LYS A 131 1.18 -19.60 -15.47
C LYS A 131 1.77 -20.98 -15.16
N GLU A 132 1.77 -21.39 -13.89
CA GLU A 132 2.30 -22.68 -13.44
C GLU A 132 1.34 -23.87 -13.68
N GLY A 133 0.24 -23.67 -14.40
CA GLY A 133 -0.63 -24.75 -14.86
C GLY A 133 -1.90 -24.96 -14.04
N GLY A 134 -2.44 -23.90 -13.43
CA GLY A 134 -3.83 -23.85 -12.93
C GLY A 134 -4.15 -24.76 -11.74
N ASN A 135 -3.18 -25.53 -11.23
CA ASN A 135 -3.33 -26.42 -10.08
C ASN A 135 -2.45 -25.99 -8.91
N GLY A 136 -2.17 -24.69 -8.79
CA GLY A 136 -1.30 -24.09 -7.77
C GLY A 136 -1.79 -24.42 -6.35
N ASN A 137 -1.30 -25.55 -5.82
CA ASN A 137 -1.48 -26.08 -4.47
C ASN A 137 -2.90 -25.99 -3.87
N GLY A 138 -3.96 -25.90 -4.68
CA GLY A 138 -5.35 -25.74 -4.22
C GLY A 138 -5.63 -24.41 -3.50
N LYS A 139 -4.76 -23.40 -3.61
CA LYS A 139 -4.90 -22.13 -2.90
C LYS A 139 -6.00 -21.26 -3.55
N PRO A 140 -6.79 -20.48 -2.80
CA PRO A 140 -7.80 -19.61 -3.41
C PRO A 140 -7.17 -18.41 -4.12
N ARG A 141 -7.81 -17.93 -5.19
CA ARG A 141 -7.45 -16.65 -5.85
C ARG A 141 -7.76 -15.48 -4.90
N GLY A 142 -6.93 -14.45 -4.89
CA GLY A 142 -7.14 -13.28 -4.03
C GLY A 142 -6.78 -13.50 -2.55
N GLU A 143 -6.15 -14.62 -2.19
CA GLU A 143 -5.67 -14.87 -0.82
C GLU A 143 -4.68 -13.79 -0.37
N ALA A 144 -3.76 -13.38 -1.24
CA ALA A 144 -2.81 -12.30 -0.95
C ALA A 144 -3.52 -10.96 -0.67
N VAL A 145 -4.58 -10.64 -1.42
CA VAL A 145 -5.39 -9.44 -1.23
C VAL A 145 -6.18 -9.50 0.08
N ARG A 146 -6.68 -10.67 0.46
CA ARG A 146 -7.35 -10.90 1.75
C ARG A 146 -6.39 -10.66 2.91
N ILE A 147 -5.20 -11.28 2.86
CA ILE A 147 -4.14 -11.09 3.88
C ILE A 147 -3.76 -9.60 3.97
N TYR A 148 -3.53 -8.95 2.83
CA TYR A 148 -3.24 -7.52 2.75
C TYR A 148 -4.31 -6.69 3.46
N SER A 149 -5.58 -6.89 3.10
CA SER A 149 -6.69 -6.11 3.65
C SER A 149 -6.81 -6.29 5.17
N GLU A 150 -6.71 -7.52 5.66
CA GLU A 150 -6.76 -7.81 7.09
C GLU A 150 -5.62 -7.13 7.87
N GLU A 151 -4.38 -7.22 7.37
CA GLU A 151 -3.24 -6.64 8.09
C GLU A 151 -3.18 -5.12 7.99
N LEU A 152 -3.65 -4.50 6.90
CA LEU A 152 -3.80 -3.05 6.87
C LEU A 152 -4.92 -2.56 7.79
N ILE A 153 -6.04 -3.30 7.92
CA ILE A 153 -7.06 -2.98 8.94
C ILE A 153 -6.46 -3.04 10.33
N ASN A 154 -5.67 -4.07 10.65
CA ASN A 154 -5.01 -4.19 11.94
C ASN A 154 -4.00 -3.05 12.17
N LEU A 155 -3.20 -2.70 11.17
CA LEU A 155 -2.27 -1.57 11.25
C LEU A 155 -3.02 -0.27 11.62
N HIS A 156 -4.11 0.04 10.93
CA HIS A 156 -4.90 1.25 11.18
C HIS A 156 -5.65 1.21 12.52
N ARG A 157 -6.09 0.04 12.99
CA ARG A 157 -6.64 -0.11 14.36
C ARG A 157 -5.60 0.23 15.41
N GLY A 158 -4.38 -0.28 15.26
CA GLY A 158 -3.27 0.02 16.16
C GLY A 158 -2.91 1.51 16.13
N GLN A 159 -2.70 2.07 14.94
CA GLN A 159 -2.39 3.50 14.78
C GLN A 159 -3.50 4.38 15.36
N GLY A 160 -4.76 4.07 15.06
CA GLY A 160 -5.91 4.85 15.54
C GLY A 160 -6.00 4.89 17.07
N MET A 161 -5.73 3.78 17.75
CA MET A 161 -5.69 3.76 19.22
C MET A 161 -4.51 4.54 19.79
N ASP A 162 -3.34 4.44 19.15
CA ASP A 162 -2.14 5.22 19.53
C ASP A 162 -2.41 6.73 19.45
N LEU A 163 -2.96 7.18 18.32
CA LEU A 163 -3.36 8.58 18.11
C LEU A 163 -4.44 9.00 19.11
N TYR A 164 -5.47 8.18 19.32
CA TYR A 164 -6.55 8.50 20.26
C TYR A 164 -6.01 8.71 21.68
N TRP A 165 -5.18 7.79 22.19
CA TRP A 165 -4.61 7.92 23.53
C TRP A 165 -3.71 9.15 23.64
N ARG A 166 -2.88 9.41 22.63
CA ARG A 166 -2.02 10.59 22.55
C ARG A 166 -2.83 11.89 22.59
N ASP A 167 -3.86 12.00 21.75
CA ASP A 167 -4.61 13.24 21.55
C ASP A 167 -5.62 13.52 22.68
N THR A 168 -6.11 12.46 23.34
CA THR A 168 -7.00 12.57 24.51
C THR A 168 -6.27 12.55 25.85
N LEU A 169 -4.94 12.35 25.84
CA LEU A 169 -4.11 12.16 27.03
C LEU A 169 -4.59 11.00 27.92
N THR A 170 -5.14 9.95 27.31
CA THR A 170 -5.59 8.75 28.00
C THR A 170 -4.41 7.81 28.23
N VAL A 171 -4.17 7.38 29.47
CA VAL A 171 -3.13 6.40 29.79
C VAL A 171 -3.70 4.98 29.62
N PRO A 172 -3.19 4.17 28.67
CA PRO A 172 -3.65 2.79 28.49
C PRO A 172 -3.12 1.86 29.58
N THR A 173 -3.77 0.71 29.76
CA THR A 173 -3.15 -0.39 30.52
C THR A 173 -2.00 -1.01 29.73
N GLU A 174 -1.11 -1.75 30.39
CA GLU A 174 -0.06 -2.52 29.70
C GLU A 174 -0.64 -3.50 28.68
N ALA A 175 -1.77 -4.14 29.01
CA ALA A 175 -2.44 -5.08 28.11
C ALA A 175 -2.93 -4.39 26.83
N ASP A 176 -3.57 -3.22 26.96
CA ASP A 176 -4.04 -2.42 25.82
C ASP A 176 -2.86 -1.94 24.97
N TYR A 177 -1.79 -1.46 25.62
CA TYR A 177 -0.58 -1.04 24.92
C TYR A 177 0.03 -2.18 24.09
N LEU A 178 0.13 -3.39 24.66
CA LEU A 178 0.63 -4.56 23.94
C LEU A 178 -0.28 -4.96 22.78
N GLU A 179 -1.60 -4.86 22.92
CA GLU A 179 -2.53 -5.08 21.80
C GLU A 179 -2.35 -4.05 20.68
N MET A 180 -2.25 -2.76 21.03
CA MET A 180 -1.96 -1.69 20.08
C MET A 180 -0.67 -1.97 19.31
N VAL A 181 0.42 -2.31 20.01
CA VAL A 181 1.72 -2.59 19.40
C VAL A 181 1.66 -3.81 18.47
N ARG A 182 0.96 -4.88 18.86
CA ARG A 182 0.74 -6.05 18.00
C ARG A 182 0.02 -5.66 16.71
N ASN A 183 -0.89 -4.70 16.76
CA ASN A 183 -1.64 -4.21 15.61
C ASN A 183 -0.80 -3.25 14.75
N LYS A 184 -0.28 -2.15 15.33
CA LYS A 184 0.50 -1.10 14.64
C LYS A 184 1.83 -1.62 14.08
N THR A 185 2.67 -2.21 14.93
CA THR A 185 4.01 -2.66 14.54
C THR A 185 3.98 -4.08 13.99
N GLY A 186 3.23 -4.97 14.64
CA GLY A 186 3.16 -6.39 14.25
C GLY A 186 2.46 -6.63 12.92
N GLY A 187 1.58 -5.72 12.47
CA GLY A 187 0.81 -5.86 11.23
C GLY A 187 1.66 -6.11 9.98
N LEU A 188 2.66 -5.27 9.72
CA LEU A 188 3.53 -5.44 8.54
C LEU A 188 4.44 -6.68 8.64
N PHE A 189 4.84 -7.09 9.84
CA PHE A 189 5.60 -8.34 10.02
C PHE A 189 4.72 -9.56 9.76
N ARG A 190 3.49 -9.59 10.29
CA ARG A 190 2.52 -10.65 10.00
C ARG A 190 2.16 -10.69 8.52
N LEU A 191 1.96 -9.53 7.88
CA LEU A 191 1.71 -9.45 6.45
C LEU A 191 2.79 -10.17 5.65
N ALA A 192 4.06 -9.83 5.89
CA ALA A 192 5.19 -10.46 5.20
C ALA A 192 5.17 -11.99 5.35
N VAL A 193 5.09 -12.48 6.60
CA VAL A 193 5.13 -13.93 6.88
C VAL A 193 3.90 -14.65 6.32
N ARG A 194 2.70 -14.08 6.44
CA ARG A 194 1.46 -14.68 5.93
C ARG A 194 1.46 -14.75 4.40
N LEU A 195 1.96 -13.72 3.71
CA LEU A 195 2.14 -13.78 2.26
C LEU A 195 3.15 -14.85 1.87
N MET A 196 4.27 -14.95 2.58
CA MET A 196 5.26 -16.01 2.33
C MET A 196 4.69 -17.41 2.55
N GLN A 197 3.90 -17.62 3.61
CA GLN A 197 3.19 -18.89 3.84
C GLN A 197 2.18 -19.18 2.72
N ALA A 198 1.44 -18.16 2.28
CA ALA A 198 0.51 -18.26 1.17
C ALA A 198 1.18 -18.60 -0.16
N GLU A 199 2.47 -18.28 -0.35
CA GLU A 199 3.22 -18.61 -1.58
C GLU A 199 4.23 -19.75 -1.40
N SER A 200 4.41 -20.25 -0.17
CA SER A 200 5.30 -21.37 0.14
C SER A 200 4.83 -22.69 -0.47
N ALA A 201 5.78 -23.50 -0.92
CA ALA A 201 5.54 -24.90 -1.29
C ALA A 201 5.54 -25.85 -0.07
N SER A 202 5.98 -25.36 1.09
CA SER A 202 6.13 -26.16 2.31
C SER A 202 4.81 -26.22 3.08
N THR A 203 4.23 -27.42 3.15
CA THR A 203 3.03 -27.70 3.95
C THR A 203 3.44 -27.99 5.40
N THR A 204 3.74 -26.94 6.17
CA THR A 204 3.85 -27.06 7.64
C THR A 204 2.60 -26.55 8.32
#